data_AF-A0A7R9ZGI3-F1
#
_entry.id   AF-A0A7R9ZGI3-F1
#
_cell.length_a   1.000
_cell.length_b   1.000
_cell.length_c   1.000
_cell.angle_alpha   90.00
_cell.angle_beta   90.00
_cell.angle_gamma   90.00
#
_symmetry.space_group_name_H-M   'P 1'
#
loop_
_entity.id
_entity.type
_entity.pdbx_description
1 polymer ?
#
loop_
_entity_poly.entity_id
_entity_poly.type
_entity_poly.pdbx_seq_one_letter_code
_entity_poly.pdbx_strand_id
1 'polypeptide(L)'
;KWDGIGMATGLKELSINDVYMDGQLSDEVFELANIKVLRCQFVGMHGPLPTRIGELTTLERLNLYGNRFDSTIPTEIGNLKKLHILDLSENDFDGVLPATLNGLEKLQRLEIHQSSRDGDGLSGALPSFDNLPNLNTLRLDSNSLTGEISPQFLSGISDPDRELTIGLSYNSISGTVPEELKAFSHVSIDLVGNKISAISEALCSEAEWNDGEVGAVGSCDAILCPKATYNVYGMASKEFNAACTDCPGAEFMGTTSCDTDTIDYSEKKFLDRLFDETGGPNWAEPNSWTESGVEACDYEGVTCEDNSITELRLSSFGLS
;
A
#
# COMPACT_ATOMS: atom_id res chain seq x y z
N LYS A 1 3.16 13.23 -30.83
CA LYS A 1 3.54 14.65 -30.94
C LYS A 1 2.27 15.48 -30.90
N TRP A 2 2.18 16.38 -29.94
CA TRP A 2 0.97 17.12 -29.55
C TRP A 2 0.78 18.41 -30.37
N ASP A 3 1.62 18.59 -31.39
CA ASP A 3 1.76 19.81 -32.17
C ASP A 3 0.41 20.32 -32.72
N GLY A 4 0.04 21.52 -32.31
CA GLY A 4 -1.18 22.22 -32.73
C GLY A 4 -2.40 21.99 -31.84
N ILE A 5 -2.34 21.15 -30.80
CA ILE A 5 -3.49 20.92 -29.91
C ILE A 5 -3.94 22.20 -29.21
N GLY A 6 -3.00 23.11 -28.90
CA GLY A 6 -3.31 24.38 -28.24
C GLY A 6 -4.20 25.31 -29.07
N MET A 7 -4.30 25.08 -30.38
CA MET A 7 -5.21 25.84 -31.25
C MET A 7 -6.69 25.46 -31.06
N ALA A 8 -6.97 24.30 -30.46
CA ALA A 8 -8.32 23.78 -30.21
C ALA A 8 -8.94 24.40 -28.95
N THR A 9 -8.98 25.72 -28.84
CA THR A 9 -9.39 26.44 -27.61
C THR A 9 -10.84 26.16 -27.17
N GLY A 10 -11.69 25.62 -28.05
CA GLY A 10 -13.05 25.17 -27.72
C GLY A 10 -13.15 23.76 -27.14
N LEU A 11 -12.05 23.02 -27.05
CA LEU A 11 -12.02 21.63 -26.59
C LEU A 11 -12.40 21.54 -25.11
N LYS A 12 -13.28 20.59 -24.78
CA LYS A 12 -13.75 20.33 -23.40
C LYS A 12 -13.29 18.99 -22.86
N GLU A 13 -12.96 18.06 -23.73
CA GLU A 13 -12.47 16.74 -23.36
C GLU A 13 -11.35 16.35 -24.29
N LEU A 14 -10.24 15.94 -23.70
CA LEU A 14 -9.10 15.36 -24.37
C LEU A 14 -8.85 14.01 -23.71
N SER A 15 -9.02 12.94 -24.48
CA SER A 15 -8.80 11.57 -24.04
C SER A 15 -7.83 10.90 -24.99
N ILE A 16 -6.70 10.46 -24.45
CA ILE A 16 -5.66 9.75 -25.19
C ILE A 16 -5.28 8.52 -24.37
N ASN A 17 -5.70 7.36 -24.85
CA ASN A 17 -5.48 6.09 -24.18
C ASN A 17 -4.86 5.11 -25.18
N ASP A 18 -4.02 4.20 -24.69
CA ASP A 18 -3.52 3.04 -25.46
C ASP A 18 -2.72 3.41 -26.72
N VAL A 19 -2.03 4.57 -26.68
CA VAL A 19 -1.07 4.98 -27.72
C VAL A 19 0.25 5.29 -27.05
N TYR A 20 1.32 4.57 -27.40
CA TYR A 20 2.66 4.88 -26.90
C TYR A 20 3.11 6.23 -27.47
N MET A 21 3.07 7.27 -26.63
CA MET A 21 3.45 8.61 -27.03
C MET A 21 4.93 8.87 -26.80
N ASP A 22 5.44 8.41 -25.65
CA ASP A 22 6.77 8.74 -25.12
C ASP A 22 7.01 10.26 -24.99
N GLY A 23 7.73 10.70 -23.95
CA GLY A 23 7.98 12.12 -23.70
C GLY A 23 7.10 12.77 -22.65
N GLN A 24 7.30 14.07 -22.47
CA GLN A 24 6.63 14.90 -21.46
C GLN A 24 5.26 15.39 -21.92
N LEU A 25 4.42 15.79 -20.96
CA LEU A 25 3.18 16.51 -21.23
C LEU A 25 3.52 17.85 -21.92
N SER A 26 2.97 18.06 -23.12
CA SER A 26 3.26 19.26 -23.93
C SER A 26 2.66 20.52 -23.33
N ASP A 27 3.42 21.62 -23.37
CA ASP A 27 2.97 22.95 -22.95
C ASP A 27 1.70 23.44 -23.67
N GLU A 28 1.44 22.96 -24.89
CA GLU A 28 0.25 23.34 -25.65
C GLU A 28 -1.06 22.86 -24.99
N VAL A 29 -1.02 21.83 -24.15
CA VAL A 29 -2.19 21.34 -23.40
C VAL A 29 -2.70 22.44 -22.46
N PHE A 30 -1.83 23.30 -21.94
CA PHE A 30 -2.19 24.37 -21.02
C PHE A 30 -2.88 25.55 -21.71
N GLU A 31 -2.87 25.61 -23.05
CA GLU A 31 -3.62 26.60 -23.84
C GLU A 31 -5.12 26.26 -23.96
N LEU A 32 -5.52 25.05 -23.53
CA LEU A 32 -6.90 24.55 -23.59
C LEU A 32 -7.77 25.12 -22.47
N ALA A 33 -8.01 26.43 -22.47
CA ALA A 33 -8.70 27.15 -21.39
C ALA A 33 -10.11 26.64 -21.03
N ASN A 34 -10.78 25.91 -21.94
CA ASN A 34 -12.13 25.37 -21.74
C ASN A 34 -12.16 23.87 -21.38
N ILE A 35 -11.00 23.24 -21.19
CA ILE A 35 -10.90 21.81 -20.92
C ILE A 35 -11.52 21.46 -19.57
N LYS A 36 -12.43 20.49 -19.57
CA LYS A 36 -13.07 19.93 -18.37
C LYS A 36 -12.52 18.57 -18.03
N VAL A 37 -12.09 17.83 -19.04
CA VAL A 37 -11.62 16.45 -18.88
C VAL A 37 -10.30 16.30 -19.62
N LEU A 38 -9.25 15.97 -18.89
CA LEU A 38 -7.97 15.53 -19.44
C LEU A 38 -7.72 14.09 -18.98
N ARG A 39 -7.75 13.15 -19.92
CA ARG A 39 -7.40 11.74 -19.69
C ARG A 39 -6.25 11.35 -20.60
N CYS A 40 -5.13 10.96 -19.99
CA CYS A 40 -3.96 10.45 -20.69
C CYS A 40 -3.51 9.20 -19.96
N GLN A 41 -4.04 8.03 -20.31
CA GLN A 41 -3.80 6.79 -19.58
C GLN A 41 -2.91 5.84 -20.37
N PHE A 42 -1.92 5.22 -19.73
CA PHE A 42 -1.05 4.21 -20.36
C PHE A 42 -0.41 4.68 -21.67
N VAL A 43 -0.01 5.94 -21.75
CA VAL A 43 0.62 6.53 -22.95
C VAL A 43 2.14 6.65 -22.84
N GLY A 44 2.71 6.24 -21.70
CA GLY A 44 4.15 6.26 -21.44
C GLY A 44 4.73 7.67 -21.26
N MET A 45 3.89 8.65 -20.89
CA MET A 45 4.38 9.98 -20.53
C MET A 45 5.33 9.90 -19.34
N HIS A 46 6.33 10.77 -19.31
CA HIS A 46 7.33 10.76 -18.24
C HIS A 46 7.84 12.16 -17.90
N GLY A 47 8.67 12.26 -16.85
CA GLY A 47 9.16 13.54 -16.32
C GLY A 47 8.18 14.20 -15.34
N PRO A 48 8.50 15.38 -14.82
CA PRO A 48 7.68 16.03 -13.81
C PRO A 48 6.36 16.53 -14.38
N LEU A 49 5.30 16.48 -13.57
CA LEU A 49 4.03 17.15 -13.89
C LEU A 49 4.25 18.68 -13.85
N PRO A 50 4.07 19.42 -14.95
CA PRO A 50 4.35 20.86 -14.97
C PRO A 50 3.44 21.65 -14.04
N THR A 51 3.97 22.69 -13.38
CA THR A 51 3.20 23.59 -12.50
C THR A 51 2.03 24.29 -13.23
N ARG A 52 2.17 24.49 -14.54
CA ARG A 52 1.12 25.01 -15.44
C ARG A 52 -0.15 24.17 -15.46
N ILE A 53 -0.14 22.94 -14.93
CA ILE A 53 -1.37 22.16 -14.73
C ILE A 53 -2.43 22.96 -13.96
N GLY A 54 -2.01 23.82 -13.02
CA GLY A 54 -2.91 24.69 -12.26
C GLY A 54 -3.58 25.81 -13.07
N GLU A 55 -3.14 26.08 -14.30
CA GLU A 55 -3.77 27.06 -15.21
C GLU A 55 -5.11 26.55 -15.76
N LEU A 56 -5.30 25.22 -15.81
CA LEU A 56 -6.49 24.55 -16.34
C LEU A 56 -7.66 24.57 -15.34
N THR A 57 -7.99 25.75 -14.81
CA THR A 57 -9.00 25.98 -13.75
C THR A 57 -10.44 25.55 -14.09
N THR A 58 -10.69 25.18 -15.35
CA THR A 58 -11.95 24.60 -15.82
C THR A 58 -12.03 23.08 -15.66
N LEU A 59 -10.93 22.40 -15.33
CA LEU A 59 -10.86 20.96 -15.16
C LEU A 59 -11.79 20.46 -14.05
N GLU A 60 -12.57 19.44 -14.43
CA GLU A 60 -13.47 18.65 -13.60
C GLU A 60 -12.94 17.23 -13.40
N ARG A 61 -12.11 16.72 -14.32
CA ARG A 61 -11.46 15.41 -14.22
C ARG A 61 -10.04 15.46 -14.80
N LEU A 62 -9.06 15.08 -13.98
CA LEU A 62 -7.68 14.85 -14.39
C LEU A 62 -7.35 13.39 -14.12
N ASN A 63 -7.06 12.65 -15.18
CA ASN A 63 -6.65 11.25 -15.08
C ASN A 63 -5.37 11.02 -15.89
N LEU A 64 -4.27 10.79 -15.17
CA LEU A 64 -2.94 10.52 -15.71
C LEU A 64 -2.44 9.13 -15.30
N TYR A 65 -3.39 8.24 -15.00
CA TYR A 65 -3.13 6.87 -14.54
C TYR A 65 -2.18 6.09 -15.46
N GLY A 66 -1.26 5.34 -14.87
CA GLY A 66 -0.43 4.38 -15.61
C GLY A 66 0.56 5.05 -16.56
N ASN A 67 1.25 6.09 -16.10
CA ASN A 67 2.35 6.71 -16.83
C ASN A 67 3.64 6.60 -15.99
N ARG A 68 4.65 7.40 -16.32
CA ARG A 68 5.95 7.47 -15.64
C ARG A 68 6.25 8.90 -15.19
N PHE A 69 5.19 9.64 -14.80
CA PHE A 69 5.38 10.98 -14.25
C PHE A 69 6.15 10.86 -12.94
N ASP A 70 7.21 11.65 -12.80
CA ASP A 70 8.14 11.58 -11.68
C ASP A 70 8.16 12.87 -10.86
N SER A 71 9.04 12.91 -9.86
CA SER A 71 9.25 14.06 -8.98
C SER A 71 8.02 14.39 -8.11
N THR A 72 8.00 15.55 -7.47
CA THR A 72 6.90 15.95 -6.58
C THR A 72 5.66 16.42 -7.34
N ILE A 73 4.47 16.15 -6.79
CA ILE A 73 3.21 16.74 -7.27
C ILE A 73 3.22 18.26 -7.03
N PRO A 74 3.03 19.10 -8.07
CA PRO A 74 3.08 20.56 -7.93
C PRO A 74 1.95 21.10 -7.06
N THR A 75 2.26 22.08 -6.21
CA THR A 75 1.27 22.71 -5.31
C THR A 75 0.13 23.41 -6.05
N GLU A 76 0.37 23.83 -7.29
CA GLU A 76 -0.56 24.48 -8.20
C GLU A 76 -1.75 23.58 -8.58
N ILE A 77 -1.66 22.27 -8.36
CA ILE A 77 -2.81 21.36 -8.50
C ILE A 77 -3.99 21.80 -7.63
N GLY A 78 -3.71 22.47 -6.50
CA GLY A 78 -4.73 23.05 -5.63
C GLY A 78 -5.54 24.20 -6.25
N ASN A 79 -5.13 24.74 -7.40
CA ASN A 79 -5.88 25.76 -8.13
C ASN A 79 -7.07 25.18 -8.91
N LEU A 80 -7.13 23.85 -9.08
CA LEU A 80 -8.17 23.16 -9.85
C LEU A 80 -9.48 23.03 -9.05
N LYS A 81 -10.07 24.15 -8.62
CA LYS A 81 -11.24 24.19 -7.70
C LYS A 81 -12.53 23.54 -8.25
N LYS A 82 -12.55 23.14 -9.52
CA LYS A 82 -13.68 22.41 -10.14
C LYS A 82 -13.48 20.90 -10.19
N LEU A 83 -12.32 20.41 -9.75
CA LEU A 83 -11.93 19.01 -9.88
C LEU A 83 -12.81 18.12 -9.01
N HIS A 84 -13.40 17.11 -9.63
CA HIS A 84 -14.16 16.05 -8.98
C HIS A 84 -13.34 14.76 -8.86
N ILE A 85 -12.47 14.50 -9.83
CA ILE A 85 -11.66 13.29 -9.89
C ILE A 85 -10.22 13.67 -10.20
N LEU A 86 -9.31 13.27 -9.32
CA LEU A 86 -7.88 13.31 -9.50
C LEU A 86 -7.34 11.88 -9.41
N ASP A 87 -6.83 11.38 -10.52
CA ASP A 87 -6.21 10.07 -10.58
C ASP A 87 -4.81 10.21 -11.19
N LEU A 88 -3.82 10.02 -10.33
CA LEU A 88 -2.39 10.05 -10.61
C LEU A 88 -1.74 8.70 -10.27
N SER A 89 -2.54 7.66 -10.03
CA SER A 89 -2.04 6.35 -9.62
C SER A 89 -1.18 5.71 -10.71
N GLU A 90 -0.31 4.77 -10.32
CA GLU A 90 0.65 4.10 -11.20
C GLU A 90 1.52 5.12 -11.98
N ASN A 91 2.22 5.96 -11.21
CA ASN A 91 3.26 6.88 -11.65
C ASN A 91 4.40 6.87 -10.63
N ASP A 92 5.52 7.50 -10.96
CA ASP A 92 6.75 7.53 -10.18
C ASP A 92 6.83 8.80 -9.28
N PHE A 93 5.70 9.33 -8.83
CA PHE A 93 5.66 10.54 -7.99
C PHE A 93 6.33 10.29 -6.63
N ASP A 94 7.11 11.26 -6.17
CA ASP A 94 7.85 11.22 -4.90
C ASP A 94 7.58 12.46 -4.01
N GLY A 95 8.32 12.55 -2.90
CA GLY A 95 8.21 13.67 -1.96
C GLY A 95 6.90 13.66 -1.19
N VAL A 96 6.40 14.83 -0.77
CA VAL A 96 5.22 14.93 0.12
C VAL A 96 3.95 15.28 -0.64
N LEU A 97 2.80 14.79 -0.17
CA LEU A 97 1.50 15.24 -0.66
C LEU A 97 1.34 16.76 -0.44
N PRO A 98 1.03 17.55 -1.48
CA PRO A 98 0.88 18.99 -1.33
C PRO A 98 -0.38 19.30 -0.51
N ALA A 99 -0.23 20.07 0.56
CA ALA A 99 -1.32 20.48 1.44
C ALA A 99 -2.45 21.23 0.71
N THR A 100 -2.18 21.79 -0.46
CA THR A 100 -3.16 22.48 -1.31
C THR A 100 -4.23 21.54 -1.87
N LEU A 101 -4.01 20.21 -1.88
CA LEU A 101 -5.03 19.21 -2.22
C LEU A 101 -6.25 19.32 -1.30
N ASN A 102 -6.05 19.64 -0.03
CA ASN A 102 -7.13 19.81 0.94
C ASN A 102 -8.01 21.05 0.65
N GLY A 103 -7.65 21.88 -0.33
CA GLY A 103 -8.47 22.98 -0.83
C GLY A 103 -9.36 22.62 -2.03
N LEU A 104 -9.43 21.36 -2.44
CA LEU A 104 -10.22 20.91 -3.60
C LEU A 104 -11.63 20.48 -3.17
N GLU A 105 -12.43 21.41 -2.68
CA GLU A 105 -13.72 21.15 -2.00
C GLU A 105 -14.74 20.30 -2.81
N LYS A 106 -14.62 20.26 -4.14
CA LYS A 106 -15.47 19.45 -5.03
C LYS A 106 -14.97 18.04 -5.29
N LEU A 107 -13.78 17.71 -4.81
CA LEU A 107 -13.13 16.44 -5.05
C LEU A 107 -13.95 15.31 -4.41
N GLN A 108 -14.24 14.31 -5.22
CA GLN A 108 -14.96 13.10 -4.84
C GLN A 108 -13.98 11.92 -4.77
N ARG A 109 -12.99 11.91 -5.66
CA ARG A 109 -12.03 10.81 -5.80
C ARG A 109 -10.61 11.34 -5.91
N LEU A 110 -9.76 10.85 -5.02
CA LEU A 110 -8.32 11.08 -5.00
C LEU A 110 -7.60 9.73 -5.03
N GLU A 111 -6.89 9.45 -6.11
CA GLU A 111 -6.14 8.21 -6.26
C GLU A 111 -4.69 8.51 -6.67
N ILE A 112 -3.75 8.11 -5.82
CA ILE A 112 -2.30 8.22 -6.02
C ILE A 112 -1.62 6.98 -5.43
N HIS A 113 -2.18 5.80 -5.75
CA HIS A 113 -1.67 4.50 -5.31
C HIS A 113 -0.69 3.91 -6.33
N GLN A 114 0.06 2.89 -5.90
CA GLN A 114 0.96 2.12 -6.77
C GLN A 114 0.69 0.62 -6.64
N SER A 115 0.91 -0.13 -7.73
CA SER A 115 0.76 -1.58 -7.74
C SER A 115 2.05 -2.31 -7.35
N SER A 116 3.21 -1.67 -7.51
CA SER A 116 4.53 -2.20 -7.13
C SER A 116 5.38 -1.15 -6.42
N ARG A 117 6.07 -1.53 -5.34
CA ARG A 117 7.02 -0.68 -4.57
C ARG A 117 8.38 -0.50 -5.27
N ASP A 118 8.41 -0.33 -6.59
CA ASP A 118 9.65 -0.02 -7.30
C ASP A 118 9.98 1.47 -7.13
N GLY A 119 10.52 1.85 -5.96
CA GLY A 119 10.84 3.22 -5.58
C GLY A 119 10.32 3.61 -4.20
N ASP A 120 10.64 4.83 -3.76
CA ASP A 120 10.24 5.34 -2.44
C ASP A 120 8.79 5.86 -2.40
N GLY A 121 8.21 6.24 -3.55
CA GLY A 121 6.86 6.79 -3.66
C GLY A 121 6.63 8.06 -2.83
N LEU A 122 5.37 8.37 -2.55
CA LEU A 122 5.01 9.50 -1.68
C LEU A 122 5.45 9.24 -0.24
N SER A 123 5.97 10.25 0.41
CA SER A 123 6.52 10.24 1.76
C SER A 123 5.94 11.37 2.62
N GLY A 124 6.42 11.50 3.86
CA GLY A 124 5.92 12.48 4.83
C GLY A 124 4.70 11.98 5.59
N ALA A 125 4.14 12.83 6.46
CA ALA A 125 3.00 12.47 7.28
C ALA A 125 1.71 12.41 6.45
N LEU A 126 0.84 11.44 6.73
CA LEU A 126 -0.52 11.39 6.17
C LEU A 126 -1.27 12.70 6.53
N PRO A 127 -1.66 13.53 5.55
CA PRO A 127 -2.41 14.74 5.83
C PRO A 127 -3.83 14.42 6.30
N SER A 128 -4.43 15.34 7.04
CA SER A 128 -5.88 15.34 7.23
C SER A 128 -6.55 15.87 5.96
N PHE A 129 -7.60 15.19 5.52
CA PHE A 129 -8.48 15.59 4.42
C PHE A 129 -9.76 16.23 4.99
N ASP A 130 -9.57 17.13 5.96
CA ASP A 130 -10.62 17.75 6.76
C ASP A 130 -11.36 18.89 6.05
N ASN A 131 -10.97 19.24 4.82
CA ASN A 131 -11.64 20.26 4.02
C ASN A 131 -12.08 19.73 2.64
N LEU A 132 -12.37 18.42 2.56
CA LEU A 132 -12.90 17.74 1.37
C LEU A 132 -14.32 17.18 1.60
N PRO A 133 -15.36 18.03 1.67
CA PRO A 133 -16.71 17.63 2.07
C PRO A 133 -17.42 16.66 1.10
N ASN A 134 -16.88 16.50 -0.11
CA ASN A 134 -17.47 15.66 -1.16
C ASN A 134 -16.72 14.34 -1.38
N LEU A 135 -15.62 14.10 -0.67
CA LEU A 135 -14.76 12.93 -0.87
C LEU A 135 -15.54 11.65 -0.57
N ASN A 136 -15.35 10.64 -1.42
CA ASN A 136 -15.86 9.28 -1.23
C ASN A 136 -14.83 8.20 -1.53
N THR A 137 -13.80 8.50 -2.33
CA THR A 137 -12.71 7.57 -2.61
C THR A 137 -11.38 8.26 -2.35
N LEU A 138 -10.58 7.68 -1.47
CA LEU A 138 -9.22 8.06 -1.16
C LEU A 138 -8.33 6.83 -1.28
N ARG A 139 -7.42 6.80 -2.26
CA ARG A 139 -6.45 5.71 -2.42
C ARG A 139 -5.03 6.25 -2.46
N LEU A 140 -4.25 5.89 -1.44
CA LEU A 140 -2.84 6.21 -1.28
C LEU A 140 -2.02 4.95 -0.97
N ASP A 141 -2.56 3.78 -1.31
CA ASP A 141 -1.92 2.47 -1.11
C ASP A 141 -0.52 2.43 -1.72
N SER A 142 0.37 1.63 -1.13
CA SER A 142 1.72 1.36 -1.64
C SER A 142 2.58 2.61 -1.83
N ASN A 143 2.62 3.47 -0.81
CA ASN A 143 3.54 4.59 -0.72
C ASN A 143 4.43 4.44 0.55
N SER A 144 5.17 5.49 0.89
CA SER A 144 5.99 5.60 2.11
C SER A 144 5.43 6.63 3.09
N LEU A 145 4.10 6.79 3.15
CA LEU A 145 3.45 7.71 4.09
C LEU A 145 3.67 7.28 5.54
N THR A 146 3.82 8.24 6.42
CA THR A 146 4.13 8.06 7.85
C THR A 146 3.12 8.84 8.71
N GLY A 147 3.38 8.94 10.01
CA GLY A 147 2.51 9.67 10.94
C GLY A 147 1.31 8.83 11.35
N GLU A 148 0.30 9.47 11.92
CA GLU A 148 -0.89 8.81 12.47
C GLU A 148 -2.14 9.26 11.72
N ILE A 149 -3.20 8.44 11.79
CA ILE A 149 -4.53 8.86 11.33
C ILE A 149 -5.08 9.85 12.37
N SER A 150 -5.07 11.13 12.01
CA SER A 150 -5.58 12.21 12.86
C SER A 150 -7.06 12.00 13.21
N PRO A 151 -7.52 12.34 14.44
CA PRO A 151 -8.94 12.45 14.77
C PRO A 151 -9.74 13.35 13.82
N GLN A 152 -9.08 14.28 13.12
CA GLN A 152 -9.71 15.17 12.14
C GLN A 152 -9.68 14.65 10.70
N PHE A 153 -9.14 13.45 10.46
CA PHE A 153 -8.76 12.93 9.13
C PHE A 153 -9.80 13.18 8.03
N LEU A 154 -11.09 13.00 8.31
CA LEU A 154 -12.20 13.23 7.36
C LEU A 154 -13.29 14.14 7.91
N SER A 155 -12.95 15.00 8.88
CA SER A 155 -13.94 15.82 9.60
C SER A 155 -14.68 16.87 8.74
N GLY A 156 -14.23 17.11 7.50
CA GLY A 156 -14.94 17.93 6.52
C GLY A 156 -16.18 17.28 5.92
N ILE A 157 -16.31 15.95 6.02
CA ILE A 157 -17.46 15.20 5.50
C ILE A 157 -18.54 15.19 6.58
N SER A 158 -19.69 15.81 6.29
CA SER A 158 -20.81 15.91 7.24
C SER A 158 -21.91 14.85 7.04
N ASP A 159 -21.82 14.07 5.97
CA ASP A 159 -22.80 13.07 5.56
C ASP A 159 -22.46 11.71 6.18
N PRO A 160 -23.17 11.24 7.22
CA PRO A 160 -22.82 10.00 7.92
C PRO A 160 -23.10 8.75 7.07
N ASP A 161 -24.02 8.83 6.12
CA ASP A 161 -24.38 7.73 5.21
C ASP A 161 -23.49 7.71 3.96
N ARG A 162 -22.43 8.54 3.93
CA ARG A 162 -21.48 8.57 2.82
C ARG A 162 -20.75 7.24 2.73
N GLU A 163 -20.88 6.60 1.58
CA GLU A 163 -20.01 5.50 1.17
C GLU A 163 -18.56 5.98 1.03
N LEU A 164 -17.68 5.49 1.90
CA LEU A 164 -16.26 5.84 1.91
C LEU A 164 -15.40 4.62 1.55
N THR A 165 -14.53 4.78 0.56
CA THR A 165 -13.46 3.83 0.23
C THR A 165 -12.12 4.47 0.55
N ILE A 166 -11.38 3.89 1.48
CA ILE A 166 -10.12 4.40 2.03
C ILE A 166 -9.05 3.33 1.86
N GLY A 167 -8.21 3.46 0.85
CA GLY A 167 -7.03 2.62 0.64
C GLY A 167 -5.78 3.32 1.18
N LEU A 168 -5.22 2.79 2.26
CA LEU A 168 -3.98 3.28 2.89
C LEU A 168 -2.96 2.15 3.09
N SER A 169 -3.20 0.98 2.48
CA SER A 169 -2.38 -0.21 2.66
C SER A 169 -0.93 0.01 2.22
N TYR A 170 -0.01 -0.82 2.74
CA TYR A 170 1.40 -0.83 2.39
C TYR A 170 2.05 0.56 2.46
N ASN A 171 1.94 1.21 3.62
CA ASN A 171 2.62 2.46 3.96
C ASN A 171 3.48 2.27 5.23
N SER A 172 3.78 3.34 5.96
CA SER A 172 4.43 3.34 7.29
C SER A 172 3.63 4.14 8.32
N ILE A 173 2.30 4.21 8.14
CA ILE A 173 1.38 4.89 9.05
C ILE A 173 1.35 4.13 10.38
N SER A 174 1.41 4.84 11.49
CA SER A 174 1.48 4.28 12.84
C SER A 174 0.35 4.77 13.74
N GLY A 175 0.40 4.39 15.01
CA GLY A 175 -0.53 4.86 16.02
C GLY A 175 -1.82 4.04 16.04
N THR A 176 -2.95 4.70 16.27
CA THR A 176 -4.25 4.09 16.49
C THR A 176 -5.24 4.53 15.42
N VAL A 177 -6.12 3.64 14.97
CA VAL A 177 -7.28 4.03 14.15
C VAL A 177 -8.30 4.75 15.05
N PRO A 178 -8.55 6.06 14.83
CA PRO A 178 -9.27 6.91 15.78
C PRO A 178 -10.79 6.63 15.79
N GLU A 179 -11.44 6.84 16.95
CA GLU A 179 -12.87 6.55 17.10
C GLU A 179 -13.76 7.49 16.29
N GLU A 180 -13.27 8.66 15.93
CA GLU A 180 -13.98 9.69 15.18
C GLU A 180 -14.46 9.19 13.81
N LEU A 181 -13.80 8.16 13.25
CA LEU A 181 -14.25 7.54 12.00
C LEU A 181 -15.63 6.86 12.14
N LYS A 182 -16.08 6.51 13.35
CA LYS A 182 -17.45 5.99 13.61
C LYS A 182 -18.55 6.98 13.24
N ALA A 183 -18.20 8.23 12.91
CA ALA A 183 -19.13 9.20 12.35
C ALA A 183 -19.72 8.74 11.01
N PHE A 184 -19.11 7.76 10.33
CA PHE A 184 -19.54 7.25 9.03
C PHE A 184 -20.03 5.81 9.15
N SER A 185 -21.22 5.54 8.65
CA SER A 185 -21.86 4.23 8.73
C SER A 185 -21.30 3.23 7.72
N HIS A 186 -20.83 3.69 6.54
CA HIS A 186 -20.35 2.83 5.47
C HIS A 186 -18.91 3.17 5.08
N VAL A 187 -17.96 2.43 5.66
CA VAL A 187 -16.52 2.63 5.41
C VAL A 187 -15.90 1.31 4.99
N SER A 188 -15.34 1.27 3.78
CA SER A 188 -14.41 0.25 3.33
C SER A 188 -13.00 0.81 3.48
N ILE A 189 -12.24 0.30 4.44
CA ILE A 189 -10.92 0.78 4.83
C ILE A 189 -9.89 -0.35 4.80
N ASP A 190 -8.82 -0.13 4.03
CA ASP A 190 -7.66 -1.01 3.96
C ASP A 190 -6.43 -0.32 4.57
N LEU A 191 -5.91 -0.91 5.63
CA LEU A 191 -4.76 -0.42 6.40
C LEU A 191 -3.63 -1.45 6.48
N VAL A 192 -3.76 -2.57 5.78
CA VAL A 192 -2.82 -3.69 5.85
C VAL A 192 -1.41 -3.25 5.49
N GLY A 193 -0.38 -3.83 6.10
CA GLY A 193 1.02 -3.49 5.77
C GLY A 193 1.47 -2.10 6.24
N ASN A 194 0.88 -1.59 7.33
CA ASN A 194 1.31 -0.39 8.05
C ASN A 194 1.93 -0.72 9.41
N LYS A 195 2.22 0.30 10.22
CA LYS A 195 2.71 0.21 11.60
C LYS A 195 1.60 0.48 12.63
N ILE A 196 0.36 0.14 12.29
CA ILE A 196 -0.81 0.36 13.16
C ILE A 196 -0.68 -0.50 14.41
N SER A 197 -0.87 0.15 15.55
CA SER A 197 -0.62 -0.43 16.87
C SER A 197 -1.90 -0.78 17.64
N ALA A 198 -3.02 -0.15 17.30
CA ALA A 198 -4.33 -0.37 17.89
C ALA A 198 -5.44 0.11 16.94
N ILE A 199 -6.65 -0.41 17.16
CA ILE A 199 -7.90 0.11 16.61
C ILE A 199 -8.77 0.51 17.80
N SER A 200 -9.43 1.67 17.73
CA SER A 200 -10.38 2.05 18.78
C SER A 200 -11.52 1.02 18.90
N GLU A 201 -11.82 0.57 20.12
CA GLU A 201 -12.88 -0.42 20.38
C GLU A 201 -14.25 0.04 19.90
N ALA A 202 -14.48 1.35 19.80
CA ALA A 202 -15.71 1.92 19.28
C ALA A 202 -15.99 1.50 17.82
N LEU A 203 -14.95 1.18 17.05
CA LEU A 203 -15.08 0.77 15.64
C LEU A 203 -15.43 -0.71 15.50
N CYS A 204 -15.22 -1.53 16.53
CA CYS A 204 -15.41 -2.98 16.44
C CYS A 204 -16.89 -3.41 16.37
N SER A 205 -17.82 -2.46 16.56
CA SER A 205 -19.26 -2.67 16.46
C SER A 205 -19.89 -2.03 15.22
N GLU A 206 -19.10 -1.41 14.34
CA GLU A 206 -19.61 -0.78 13.12
C GLU A 206 -19.94 -1.84 12.06
N ALA A 207 -21.15 -2.40 12.14
CA ALA A 207 -21.50 -3.65 11.44
C ALA A 207 -21.37 -3.59 9.91
N GLU A 208 -21.57 -2.42 9.30
CA GLU A 208 -21.54 -2.22 7.84
C GLU A 208 -20.13 -1.87 7.32
N TRP A 209 -19.13 -1.77 8.19
CA TRP A 209 -17.75 -1.50 7.78
C TRP A 209 -17.12 -2.71 7.07
N ASN A 210 -16.21 -2.40 6.13
CA ASN A 210 -15.54 -3.34 5.24
C ASN A 210 -16.54 -4.27 4.56
N ASP A 211 -17.53 -3.66 3.89
CA ASP A 211 -18.60 -4.34 3.16
C ASP A 211 -19.40 -5.32 4.04
N GLY A 212 -19.56 -4.98 5.33
CA GLY A 212 -20.30 -5.77 6.31
C GLY A 212 -19.46 -6.80 7.09
N GLU A 213 -18.17 -6.92 6.80
CA GLU A 213 -17.32 -7.95 7.41
C GLU A 213 -17.08 -7.72 8.91
N VAL A 214 -17.08 -6.46 9.38
CA VAL A 214 -16.99 -6.17 10.82
C VAL A 214 -18.18 -6.76 11.57
N GLY A 215 -19.39 -6.61 11.02
CA GLY A 215 -20.60 -7.23 11.58
C GLY A 215 -20.60 -8.76 11.47
N ALA A 216 -20.15 -9.30 10.33
CA ALA A 216 -20.13 -10.73 10.07
C ALA A 216 -19.10 -11.48 10.95
N VAL A 217 -17.93 -10.89 11.17
CA VAL A 217 -16.90 -11.41 12.09
C VAL A 217 -17.27 -11.12 13.54
N GLY A 218 -17.88 -9.96 13.80
CA GLY A 218 -18.23 -9.48 15.14
C GLY A 218 -17.04 -8.92 15.93
N SER A 219 -15.99 -8.46 15.24
CA SER A 219 -14.76 -7.91 15.83
C SER A 219 -14.04 -6.96 14.87
N CYS A 220 -13.17 -6.10 15.42
CA CYS A 220 -12.20 -5.31 14.67
C CYS A 220 -11.18 -6.15 13.88
N ASP A 221 -11.13 -7.47 14.09
CA ASP A 221 -10.27 -8.37 13.32
C ASP A 221 -10.54 -8.25 11.81
N ALA A 222 -11.76 -7.88 11.41
CA ALA A 222 -12.15 -7.61 10.02
C ALA A 222 -11.63 -6.28 9.46
N ILE A 223 -11.09 -5.40 10.31
CA ILE A 223 -10.37 -4.18 9.90
C ILE A 223 -8.89 -4.52 9.79
N LEU A 224 -8.29 -5.08 10.86
CA LEU A 224 -6.94 -5.62 10.85
C LEU A 224 -6.84 -6.74 11.87
N CYS A 225 -6.10 -7.80 11.54
CA CYS A 225 -5.75 -8.83 12.52
C CYS A 225 -5.02 -8.21 13.72
N PRO A 226 -5.33 -8.64 14.96
CA PRO A 226 -4.67 -8.12 16.14
C PRO A 226 -3.16 -8.40 16.13
N LYS A 227 -2.42 -7.65 16.94
CA LYS A 227 -0.99 -7.93 17.18
C LYS A 227 -0.80 -9.38 17.63
N ALA A 228 0.40 -9.89 17.36
CA ALA A 228 0.75 -11.28 17.60
C ALA A 228 -0.14 -12.29 16.84
N THR A 229 -0.87 -11.85 15.80
CA THR A 229 -1.65 -12.71 14.91
C THR A 229 -1.50 -12.27 13.46
N TYR A 230 -1.85 -13.15 12.53
CA TYR A 230 -1.79 -12.88 11.10
C TYR A 230 -2.76 -13.78 10.32
N ASN A 231 -2.96 -13.41 9.06
CA ASN A 231 -3.26 -14.33 7.96
C ASN A 231 -2.76 -13.68 6.66
N VAL A 232 -2.88 -14.35 5.51
CA VAL A 232 -2.37 -13.82 4.22
C VAL A 232 -3.02 -12.50 3.76
N TYR A 233 -4.19 -12.17 4.31
CA TYR A 233 -4.92 -10.93 3.99
C TYR A 233 -4.65 -9.81 5.00
N GLY A 234 -4.10 -10.10 6.17
CA GLY A 234 -3.92 -9.13 7.25
C GLY A 234 -5.23 -8.74 7.96
N MET A 235 -6.35 -9.40 7.66
CA MET A 235 -7.64 -9.15 8.31
C MET A 235 -8.48 -10.43 8.30
N ALA A 236 -9.35 -10.58 9.28
CA ALA A 236 -10.32 -11.67 9.30
C ALA A 236 -11.42 -11.40 8.27
N SER A 237 -11.93 -12.48 7.66
CA SER A 237 -13.06 -12.40 6.75
C SER A 237 -13.93 -13.65 6.86
N LYS A 238 -15.25 -13.46 6.91
CA LYS A 238 -16.22 -14.55 6.79
C LYS A 238 -16.36 -15.00 5.34
N GLU A 239 -16.35 -14.07 4.39
CA GLU A 239 -16.42 -14.38 2.97
C GLU A 239 -15.29 -15.32 2.53
N PHE A 240 -14.05 -15.01 2.91
CA PHE A 240 -12.87 -15.80 2.53
C PHE A 240 -12.53 -16.93 3.51
N ASN A 241 -13.35 -17.12 4.55
CA ASN A 241 -13.07 -18.05 5.66
C ASN A 241 -11.65 -17.87 6.22
N ALA A 242 -11.25 -16.61 6.43
CA ALA A 242 -9.94 -16.22 6.92
C ALA A 242 -10.08 -15.78 8.37
N ALA A 243 -9.54 -16.56 9.31
CA ALA A 243 -9.40 -16.15 10.71
C ALA A 243 -7.98 -15.63 10.95
N CYS A 244 -7.81 -14.76 11.95
CA CYS A 244 -6.49 -14.40 12.43
C CYS A 244 -5.93 -15.55 13.27
N THR A 245 -4.68 -15.91 13.03
CA THR A 245 -4.00 -17.04 13.66
C THR A 245 -2.73 -16.58 14.36
N ASP A 246 -2.29 -17.32 15.38
CA ASP A 246 -1.14 -16.92 16.21
C ASP A 246 0.12 -16.68 15.37
N CYS A 247 0.75 -15.54 15.65
CA CYS A 247 2.02 -15.12 15.10
C CYS A 247 2.78 -14.26 16.11
N PRO A 248 3.51 -14.85 17.07
CA PRO A 248 4.17 -14.08 18.13
C PRO A 248 5.12 -12.97 17.65
N GLY A 249 5.68 -13.08 16.44
CA GLY A 249 6.54 -12.07 15.81
C GLY A 249 5.80 -10.90 15.14
N ALA A 250 4.47 -10.94 15.02
CA ALA A 250 3.68 -9.87 14.43
C ALA A 250 3.59 -8.65 15.37
N GLU A 251 4.50 -7.69 15.20
CA GLU A 251 4.56 -6.48 16.03
C GLU A 251 3.39 -5.50 15.80
N PHE A 252 2.84 -5.49 14.57
CA PHE A 252 1.81 -4.56 14.13
C PHE A 252 0.53 -5.29 13.75
N MET A 253 -0.60 -4.59 13.87
CA MET A 253 -1.89 -5.09 13.43
C MET A 253 -1.91 -5.25 11.91
N GLY A 254 -2.62 -6.28 11.44
CA GLY A 254 -2.75 -6.63 10.04
C GLY A 254 -1.45 -7.06 9.37
N THR A 255 -0.61 -7.75 10.14
CA THR A 255 0.52 -8.52 9.61
C THR A 255 0.00 -9.58 8.63
N THR A 256 0.61 -9.69 7.44
CA THR A 256 0.16 -10.58 6.36
C THR A 256 0.98 -11.86 6.22
N SER A 257 2.13 -11.91 6.86
CA SER A 257 3.02 -13.07 6.85
C SER A 257 3.56 -13.28 8.25
N CYS A 258 3.65 -14.53 8.66
CA CYS A 258 4.23 -14.88 9.93
C CYS A 258 5.53 -15.62 9.71
N ASP A 259 6.61 -14.87 9.68
CA ASP A 259 7.93 -15.43 9.88
C ASP A 259 8.09 -15.68 11.38
N THR A 260 7.59 -16.82 11.87
CA THR A 260 7.99 -17.32 13.21
C THR A 260 9.48 -17.63 13.29
N ASP A 261 10.14 -17.65 12.14
CA ASP A 261 11.57 -17.63 12.03
C ASP A 261 12.03 -16.17 11.96
N THR A 262 12.60 -15.69 13.06
CA THR A 262 13.95 -15.16 12.88
C THR A 262 14.68 -16.19 12.01
N ILE A 263 14.95 -15.85 10.74
CA ILE A 263 15.93 -16.58 9.97
C ILE A 263 17.25 -16.33 10.72
N ASP A 264 17.47 -17.17 11.72
CA ASP A 264 18.75 -17.38 12.31
C ASP A 264 19.59 -18.00 11.21
N TYR A 265 20.41 -17.16 10.57
CA TYR A 265 21.39 -17.56 9.57
C TYR A 265 22.56 -18.34 10.20
N SER A 266 22.40 -18.90 11.41
CA SER A 266 23.37 -19.82 11.98
C SER A 266 23.55 -21.03 11.07
N GLU A 267 24.79 -21.44 10.95
CA GLU A 267 25.18 -22.61 10.14
C GLU A 267 24.43 -23.86 10.60
N LYS A 268 24.08 -23.96 11.89
CA LYS A 268 23.27 -25.03 12.45
C LYS A 268 21.86 -25.10 11.86
N LYS A 269 21.14 -23.99 11.81
CA LYS A 269 19.74 -23.96 11.34
C LYS A 269 19.64 -24.26 9.85
N PHE A 270 20.66 -23.86 9.07
CA PHE A 270 20.80 -24.31 7.68
C PHE A 270 20.90 -25.83 7.57
N LEU A 271 21.72 -26.46 8.43
CA LEU A 271 21.87 -27.91 8.44
C LEU A 271 20.60 -28.63 8.91
N ASP A 272 19.93 -28.15 9.96
CA ASP A 272 18.68 -28.73 10.45
C ASP A 272 17.60 -28.72 9.33
N ARG A 273 17.51 -27.62 8.57
CA ARG A 273 16.61 -27.52 7.42
C ARG A 273 16.99 -28.46 6.27
N LEU A 274 18.28 -28.56 5.95
CA LEU A 274 18.78 -29.48 4.94
C LEU A 274 18.45 -30.93 5.30
N PHE A 275 18.59 -31.30 6.57
CA PHE A 275 18.22 -32.60 7.09
C PHE A 275 16.72 -32.88 6.86
N ASP A 276 15.84 -31.96 7.28
CA ASP A 276 14.39 -32.15 7.12
C ASP A 276 13.95 -32.22 5.64
N GLU A 277 14.43 -31.31 4.80
CA GLU A 277 14.03 -31.21 3.38
C GLU A 277 14.54 -32.39 2.54
N THR A 278 15.64 -33.03 2.95
CA THR A 278 16.19 -34.21 2.25
C THR A 278 15.73 -35.54 2.85
N GLY A 279 14.75 -35.52 3.76
CA GLY A 279 14.20 -36.73 4.36
C GLY A 279 15.12 -37.37 5.40
N GLY A 280 15.86 -36.55 6.13
CA GLY A 280 16.81 -36.85 7.20
C GLY A 280 16.49 -38.05 8.09
N PRO A 281 15.26 -38.21 8.60
CA PRO A 281 14.88 -39.37 9.40
C PRO A 281 15.06 -40.73 8.70
N ASN A 282 15.21 -40.75 7.37
CA ASN A 282 15.45 -41.95 6.56
C ASN A 282 16.90 -42.08 6.06
N TRP A 283 17.82 -41.22 6.49
CA TRP A 283 19.24 -41.36 6.18
C TRP A 283 19.80 -42.66 6.75
N ALA A 284 20.89 -43.16 6.16
CA ALA A 284 21.49 -44.44 6.58
C ALA A 284 21.95 -44.43 8.06
N GLU A 285 22.41 -43.28 8.58
CA GLU A 285 22.88 -43.10 9.95
C GLU A 285 22.46 -41.72 10.53
N PRO A 286 21.18 -41.50 10.90
CA PRO A 286 20.69 -40.15 11.23
C PRO A 286 21.03 -39.70 12.66
N ASN A 287 21.60 -40.57 13.48
CA ASN A 287 21.61 -40.40 14.94
C ASN A 287 22.31 -39.11 15.40
N SER A 288 23.44 -38.73 14.79
CA SER A 288 24.16 -37.49 15.15
C SER A 288 23.39 -36.21 14.81
N TRP A 289 22.41 -36.29 13.91
CA TRP A 289 21.57 -35.16 13.46
C TRP A 289 20.25 -35.05 14.23
N THR A 290 19.86 -36.11 14.94
CA THR A 290 18.58 -36.18 15.67
C THR A 290 18.71 -35.95 17.18
N GLU A 291 19.95 -35.88 17.70
CA GLU A 291 20.20 -35.70 19.13
C GLU A 291 20.08 -34.22 19.55
N SER A 292 19.17 -33.96 20.49
CA SER A 292 18.95 -32.62 21.04
C SER A 292 20.19 -32.13 21.81
N GLY A 293 20.70 -30.95 21.45
CA GLY A 293 21.80 -30.27 22.16
C GLY A 293 23.20 -30.53 21.60
N VAL A 294 23.32 -31.22 20.46
CA VAL A 294 24.58 -31.44 19.73
C VAL A 294 24.91 -30.19 18.90
N GLU A 295 26.12 -29.65 18.98
CA GLU A 295 26.51 -28.47 18.18
C GLU A 295 26.67 -28.81 16.69
N ALA A 296 26.52 -27.83 15.79
CA ALA A 296 26.55 -28.09 14.34
C ALA A 296 27.84 -28.77 13.85
N CYS A 297 28.97 -28.46 14.48
CA CYS A 297 30.27 -29.04 14.17
C CYS A 297 30.42 -30.50 14.59
N ASP A 298 29.50 -31.00 15.42
CA ASP A 298 29.48 -32.39 15.88
C ASP A 298 28.56 -33.28 15.03
N TYR A 299 27.86 -32.69 14.04
CA TYR A 299 27.07 -33.46 13.08
C TYR A 299 27.99 -34.27 12.16
N GLU A 300 27.68 -35.54 11.97
CA GLU A 300 28.45 -36.40 11.08
C GLU A 300 28.40 -35.89 9.63
N GLY A 301 29.57 -35.80 9.01
CA GLY A 301 29.75 -35.22 7.68
C GLY A 301 30.03 -33.71 7.69
N VAL A 302 29.95 -33.03 8.84
CA VAL A 302 30.31 -31.62 8.99
C VAL A 302 31.76 -31.48 9.45
N THR A 303 32.52 -30.58 8.84
CA THR A 303 33.85 -30.17 9.30
C THR A 303 33.84 -28.69 9.61
N CYS A 304 34.48 -28.30 10.72
CA CYS A 304 34.59 -26.90 11.13
C CYS A 304 36.05 -26.45 11.31
N GLU A 305 36.31 -25.19 11.03
CA GLU A 305 37.52 -24.46 11.43
C GLU A 305 37.10 -23.24 12.26
N ASP A 306 37.73 -23.01 13.41
CA ASP A 306 37.43 -21.89 14.32
C ASP A 306 35.92 -21.72 14.64
N ASN A 307 35.22 -22.85 14.81
CA ASN A 307 33.79 -22.93 15.12
C ASN A 307 32.85 -22.44 14.00
N SER A 308 33.33 -22.40 12.74
CA SER A 308 32.54 -22.19 11.52
C SER A 308 32.65 -23.39 10.59
N ILE A 309 31.54 -23.75 9.95
CA ILE A 309 31.45 -24.89 9.03
C ILE A 309 32.23 -24.59 7.74
N THR A 310 33.19 -25.45 7.44
CA THR A 310 34.04 -25.34 6.23
C THR A 310 33.79 -26.45 5.22
N GLU A 311 33.21 -27.59 5.63
CA GLU A 311 32.91 -28.70 4.73
C GLU A 311 31.66 -29.47 5.16
N LEU A 312 30.87 -29.92 4.18
CA LEU A 312 29.70 -30.77 4.36
C LEU A 312 29.75 -31.97 3.39
N ARG A 313 29.86 -33.20 3.91
CA ARG A 313 29.93 -34.45 3.15
C ARG A 313 28.76 -35.36 3.49
N LEU A 314 27.75 -35.36 2.62
CA LEU A 314 26.52 -36.14 2.81
C LEU A 314 26.46 -37.47 2.05
N SER A 315 27.52 -37.81 1.30
CA SER A 315 27.54 -38.99 0.43
C SER A 315 27.39 -40.33 1.16
N SER A 316 27.68 -40.37 2.47
CA SER A 316 27.50 -41.55 3.33
C SER A 316 26.05 -41.78 3.75
N PHE A 317 25.16 -40.80 3.60
CA PHE A 317 23.76 -40.88 4.06
C PHE A 317 22.77 -41.43 3.03
N GLY A 318 23.24 -41.90 1.87
CA GLY A 318 22.40 -42.47 0.82
C GLY A 318 21.68 -41.43 -0.05
N LEU A 319 22.07 -40.16 0.07
CA LEU A 319 21.65 -39.08 -0.81
C LEU A 319 22.49 -39.13 -2.10
N SER A 320 21.84 -39.43 -3.24
CA SER A 320 22.46 -39.44 -4.58
C SER A 320 22.22 -38.15 -5.33
#